data_AF-A0A0C2MR20-F1
#
_entry.id   AF-A0A0C2MR20-F1
#
_cell.length_a   1.000
_cell.length_b   1.000
_cell.length_c   1.000
_cell.angle_alpha   90.00
_cell.angle_beta   90.00
_cell.angle_gamma   90.00
#
_symmetry.space_group_name_H-M   'P 1'
#
loop_
_entity.id
_entity.type
_entity.pdbx_description
1 polymer ?
#
loop_
_entity_poly.entity_id
_entity_poly.type
_entity_poly.pdbx_seq_one_letter_code
_entity_poly.pdbx_strand_id
1 'polypeptide(L)'
;MGLEWMKALRITIRFERDSNPKIQCILDRFPRLFSNCLGNIKGYEAIIRVPSTASPTVLKYRPLPFAIRNKVEFEIDRLLEQDIVERGNMLQEKMTWASTIVSVIRP
;
A
#
# COMPACT_ATOMS: atom_id res chain seq x y z
N MET A 1 2.06 25.99 -22.78
CA MET A 1 3.29 26.75 -23.13
C MET A 1 3.75 27.46 -21.87
N GLY A 2 4.91 27.11 -21.28
CA GLY A 2 5.38 27.84 -20.09
C GLY A 2 6.26 27.08 -19.10
N LEU A 3 6.50 25.78 -19.25
CA LEU A 3 7.38 25.02 -18.34
C LEU A 3 8.85 24.91 -18.81
N GLU A 4 9.12 25.06 -20.10
CA GLU A 4 10.47 24.87 -20.67
C GLU A 4 11.32 26.15 -20.74
N TRP A 5 10.83 27.28 -20.23
CA TRP A 5 11.51 28.58 -20.29
C TRP A 5 12.90 28.55 -19.61
N MET A 6 13.03 27.76 -18.54
CA MET A 6 14.28 27.61 -17.80
C MET A 6 15.37 26.95 -18.66
N LYS A 7 14.98 25.98 -19.50
CA LYS A 7 15.86 25.31 -20.47
C LYS A 7 16.24 26.25 -21.62
N ALA A 8 15.29 27.02 -22.13
CA ALA A 8 15.50 28.03 -23.17
C ALA A 8 16.46 29.15 -22.71
N LEU A 9 16.40 29.54 -21.43
CA LEU A 9 17.30 30.53 -20.83
C LEU A 9 18.60 29.95 -20.28
N ARG A 10 18.85 28.64 -20.46
CA ARG A 10 20.03 27.93 -19.95
C ARG A 10 20.24 28.10 -18.43
N ILE A 11 19.15 28.34 -17.69
CA ILE A 11 19.16 28.48 -16.25
C ILE A 11 19.26 27.07 -15.66
N THR A 12 20.29 26.82 -14.86
CA THR A 12 20.44 25.56 -14.12
C THR A 12 20.38 25.89 -12.63
N ILE A 13 19.24 25.62 -11.99
CA ILE A 13 19.14 25.73 -10.53
C ILE A 13 19.82 24.50 -9.95
N ARG A 14 21.00 24.69 -9.38
CA ARG A 14 21.65 23.69 -8.55
C ARG A 14 21.11 23.91 -7.14
N PHE A 15 20.24 23.02 -6.69
CA PHE A 15 19.98 22.92 -5.26
C PHE A 15 21.27 22.41 -4.64
N GLU A 16 21.95 23.28 -3.91
CA GLU A 16 23.02 22.85 -3.03
C GLU A 16 22.36 21.87 -2.06
N ARG A 17 22.69 20.58 -2.21
CA ARG A 17 22.32 19.59 -1.20
C ARG A 17 23.11 20.02 0.02
N ASP A 18 22.45 20.75 0.91
CA ASP A 18 22.98 21.05 2.21
C ASP A 18 23.08 19.70 2.93
N SER A 19 24.21 19.03 2.72
CA SER A 19 24.52 17.73 3.28
C SER A 19 24.84 17.97 4.74
N ASN A 20 23.82 18.25 5.52
CA ASN A 20 23.95 18.37 6.95
C ASN A 20 24.46 17.02 7.45
N PRO A 21 25.71 16.94 7.94
CA PRO A 21 26.33 15.66 8.30
C PRO A 21 25.53 14.94 9.40
N LYS A 22 24.74 15.69 10.19
CA LYS A 22 23.84 15.12 11.19
C LYS A 22 22.68 14.34 10.54
N ILE A 23 22.12 14.84 9.44
CA ILE A 23 21.04 14.15 8.72
C ILE A 23 21.58 12.87 8.10
N GLN A 24 22.73 12.94 7.43
CA GLN A 24 23.34 11.74 6.83
C GLN A 24 23.64 10.68 7.90
N CYS A 25 24.17 11.09 9.06
CA CYS A 25 24.42 10.19 10.18
C CYS A 25 23.13 9.51 10.70
N ILE A 26 21.98 10.20 10.71
CA ILE A 26 20.69 9.61 11.11
C ILE A 26 20.20 8.60 10.07
N LEU A 27 20.28 8.94 8.78
CA LEU A 27 19.89 8.06 7.68
C LEU A 27 20.74 6.77 7.67
N ASP A 28 22.05 6.91 7.86
CA ASP A 28 22.99 5.78 7.93
C ASP A 28 22.81 4.94 9.20
N ARG A 29 22.41 5.57 10.31
CA ARG A 29 22.17 4.88 11.59
C ARG A 29 20.85 4.12 11.61
N PHE A 30 19.82 4.62 10.92
CA PHE A 30 18.49 4.01 10.90
C PHE A 30 17.97 3.74 9.48
N PRO A 31 18.72 3.02 8.65
CA PRO A 31 18.39 2.85 7.23
C PRO A 31 17.05 2.11 7.04
N ARG A 32 16.66 1.26 8.00
CA ARG A 32 15.38 0.54 7.96
C ARG A 32 14.17 1.45 8.16
N LEU A 33 14.28 2.50 8.98
CA LEU A 33 13.18 3.43 9.25
C LEU A 33 12.85 4.31 8.03
N PHE A 34 13.86 4.56 7.20
CA PHE A 34 13.74 5.37 5.98
C PHE A 34 13.77 4.52 4.70
N SER A 35 13.63 3.20 4.84
CA SER A 35 13.54 2.31 3.68
C SER A 35 12.17 2.46 3.01
N ASN A 36 12.12 2.27 1.68
CA ASN A 36 10.86 2.24 0.94
C ASN A 36 10.07 0.91 1.14
N CYS A 37 10.51 0.07 2.06
CA CYS A 37 9.87 -1.19 2.40
C CYS A 37 8.79 -0.96 3.47
N LEU A 38 7.67 -1.70 3.39
CA LEU A 38 6.71 -1.72 4.49
C LEU A 38 7.32 -2.40 5.71
N GLY A 39 7.07 -1.82 6.88
CA GLY A 39 7.41 -2.41 8.18
C GLY A 39 6.19 -3.04 8.85
N ASN A 40 6.42 -4.03 9.71
CA ASN A 40 5.39 -4.66 10.56
C ASN A 40 5.57 -4.19 12.01
N ILE A 41 4.49 -3.71 12.63
CA ILE A 41 4.47 -3.32 14.05
C ILE A 41 4.36 -4.60 14.89
N LYS A 42 5.46 -4.96 15.58
CA LYS A 42 5.51 -6.15 16.42
C LYS A 42 4.94 -5.89 17.81
N GLY A 43 4.24 -6.86 18.36
CA GLY A 43 3.75 -6.85 19.75
C GLY A 43 2.42 -6.14 19.97
N TYR A 44 1.71 -5.78 18.89
CA TYR A 44 0.39 -5.16 18.95
C TYR A 44 -0.59 -5.96 18.09
N GLU A 45 -1.80 -6.14 18.61
CA GLU A 45 -2.90 -6.79 17.91
C GLU A 45 -4.11 -5.84 17.94
N ALA A 46 -4.72 -5.61 16.78
CA ALA A 46 -5.91 -4.78 16.66
C ALA A 46 -7.16 -5.64 16.92
N ILE A 47 -7.93 -5.32 17.96
CA ILE A 47 -9.17 -6.04 18.28
C ILE A 47 -10.36 -5.29 17.68
N ILE A 48 -11.03 -5.91 16.70
CA ILE A 48 -12.27 -5.38 16.13
C ILE A 48 -13.45 -5.90 16.97
N ARG A 49 -14.13 -5.00 17.67
CA ARG A 49 -15.31 -5.35 18.46
C ARG A 49 -16.57 -5.29 17.60
N VAL A 50 -17.24 -6.42 17.44
CA VAL A 50 -18.50 -6.53 16.70
C VAL A 50 -19.67 -6.44 17.68
N PRO A 51 -20.69 -5.58 17.45
CA PRO A 51 -21.89 -5.51 18.27
C PRO A 51 -22.63 -6.85 18.30
N SER A 52 -23.26 -7.19 19.43
CA SER A 52 -24.06 -8.42 19.57
C SER A 52 -25.29 -8.47 18.66
N THR A 53 -25.75 -7.31 18.19
CA THR A 53 -26.86 -7.19 17.24
C THR A 53 -26.43 -7.38 15.78
N ALA A 54 -25.13 -7.43 15.49
CA ALA A 54 -24.63 -7.53 14.13
C ALA A 54 -24.64 -8.98 13.64
N SER A 55 -25.24 -9.21 12.48
CA SER A 55 -25.29 -10.52 11.84
C SER A 55 -24.20 -10.68 10.77
N PRO A 56 -23.47 -11.81 10.74
CA PRO A 56 -22.50 -12.11 9.69
C PRO A 56 -23.13 -12.04 8.31
N THR A 57 -22.47 -11.32 7.40
CA THR A 57 -22.94 -11.13 6.02
C THR A 57 -21.83 -11.44 5.02
N VAL A 58 -22.17 -12.25 4.02
CA VAL A 58 -21.29 -12.61 2.91
C VAL A 58 -21.78 -11.93 1.65
N LEU A 59 -21.00 -11.00 1.12
CA LEU A 59 -21.27 -10.33 -0.15
C LEU A 59 -20.46 -10.98 -1.28
N LYS A 60 -21.11 -11.23 -2.42
CA LYS A 60 -20.45 -11.74 -3.63
C LYS A 60 -19.55 -10.67 -4.25
N TYR A 61 -18.43 -11.09 -4.83
CA TYR A 61 -17.52 -10.18 -5.53
C TYR A 61 -18.23 -9.50 -6.72
N ARG A 62 -17.81 -8.27 -7.04
CA ARG A 62 -18.29 -7.50 -8.19
C ARG A 62 -17.59 -8.00 -9.47
N PRO A 63 -18.28 -8.16 -10.60
CA PRO A 63 -17.62 -8.48 -11.87
C PRO A 63 -16.54 -7.46 -12.22
N LEU A 64 -15.35 -7.95 -12.56
CA LEU A 64 -14.20 -7.12 -12.92
C LEU A 64 -14.13 -6.93 -14.44
N PRO A 65 -14.04 -5.70 -14.95
CA PRO A 65 -13.74 -5.46 -16.35
C PRO A 65 -12.43 -6.14 -16.76
N PHE A 66 -12.44 -6.79 -17.93
CA PHE A 66 -11.28 -7.56 -18.41
C PHE A 66 -9.99 -6.73 -18.47
N ALA A 67 -10.09 -5.46 -18.87
CA ALA A 67 -8.96 -4.55 -19.01
C ALA A 67 -8.19 -4.29 -17.69
N ILE A 68 -8.82 -4.45 -16.52
CA ILE A 68 -8.18 -4.18 -15.22
C ILE A 68 -7.82 -5.45 -14.45
N ARG A 69 -8.25 -6.62 -14.93
CA ARG A 69 -8.10 -7.89 -14.22
C ARG A 69 -6.65 -8.18 -13.83
N ASN A 70 -5.73 -8.09 -14.79
CA ASN A 70 -4.31 -8.36 -14.56
C ASN A 70 -3.69 -7.40 -13.53
N LYS A 71 -4.15 -6.13 -13.49
CA LYS A 71 -3.68 -5.14 -12.51
C LYS A 71 -4.15 -5.49 -11.10
N VAL A 72 -5.39 -5.97 -10.98
CA VAL A 72 -5.96 -6.39 -9.69
C VAL A 72 -5.28 -7.65 -9.18
N GLU A 73 -5.08 -8.64 -10.05
CA GLU A 73 -4.36 -9.88 -9.70
C GLU A 73 -2.94 -9.58 -9.23
N PHE A 74 -2.20 -8.74 -9.97
CA PHE A 74 -0.85 -8.31 -9.57
C PHE A 74 -0.82 -7.62 -8.21
N GLU A 75 -1.77 -6.72 -7.91
CA GLU A 75 -1.78 -6.04 -6.62
C GLU A 75 -2.14 -7.01 -5.48
N ILE A 76 -3.03 -7.98 -5.71
CA ILE A 76 -3.33 -9.02 -4.71
C ILE A 76 -2.09 -9.87 -4.42
N ASP A 77 -1.37 -10.29 -5.46
CA ASP A 77 -0.13 -11.07 -5.29
C ASP A 77 0.94 -10.26 -4.54
N ARG A 78 1.10 -8.97 -4.88
CA ARG A 78 1.99 -8.07 -4.15
C ARG A 78 1.62 -7.97 -2.67
N LEU A 79 0.33 -7.85 -2.33
CA LEU A 79 -0.11 -7.77 -0.93
C LEU A 79 0.16 -9.08 -0.16
N LEU A 80 0.02 -10.22 -0.82
CA LEU A 80 0.34 -11.54 -0.25
C LEU A 80 1.84 -11.69 -0.01
N GLU A 81 2.68 -11.31 -0.97
CA GLU A 81 4.14 -11.34 -0.82
C GLU A 81 4.66 -10.41 0.29
N GLN A 82 3.95 -9.29 0.52
CA GLN A 82 4.26 -8.33 1.56
C GLN A 82 3.69 -8.70 2.94
N ASP A 83 3.02 -9.85 3.06
CA ASP A 83 2.40 -10.33 4.30
C ASP A 83 1.38 -9.31 4.89
N ILE A 84 0.72 -8.55 4.00
CA ILE A 84 -0.32 -7.57 4.37
C ILE A 84 -1.69 -8.25 4.43
N VAL A 85 -1.91 -9.22 3.54
CA VAL A 85 -3.11 -10.04 3.50
C VAL A 85 -2.72 -11.50 3.49
N GLU A 86 -3.57 -12.35 4.03
CA GLU A 86 -3.39 -13.80 4.04
C GLU A 86 -4.55 -14.50 3.32
N ARG A 87 -4.30 -15.73 2.87
CA ARG A 87 -5.36 -16.57 2.29
C ARG A 87 -6.21 -17.13 3.43
N GLY A 88 -7.51 -16.84 3.43
CA GLY A 88 -8.44 -17.37 4.43
C GLY A 88 -8.52 -18.91 4.38
N ASN A 89 -8.54 -19.53 5.56
CA ASN A 89 -8.60 -21.00 5.72
C ASN A 89 -10.02 -21.55 5.53
N MET A 90 -10.47 -21.60 4.27
CA MET A 90 -11.81 -22.07 3.88
C MET A 90 -12.07 -23.56 4.16
N LEU A 91 -11.05 -24.34 4.51
CA LEU A 91 -11.15 -25.78 4.78
C LEU A 91 -11.56 -26.11 6.21
N GLN A 92 -11.34 -25.20 7.16
CA GLN A 92 -11.64 -25.42 8.58
C GLN A 92 -12.88 -24.63 9.03
N GLU A 93 -13.11 -23.45 8.47
CA GLU A 93 -14.23 -22.59 8.86
C GLU A 93 -14.97 -22.05 7.64
N LYS A 94 -16.30 -22.12 7.69
CA LYS A 94 -17.16 -21.49 6.68
C LYS A 94 -17.05 -19.98 6.80
N MET A 95 -16.74 -19.28 5.71
CA MET A 95 -16.69 -17.82 5.69
C MET A 95 -18.05 -17.22 6.08
N THR A 96 -18.09 -16.54 7.23
CA THR A 96 -19.29 -15.87 7.76
C THR A 96 -19.33 -14.39 7.39
N TRP A 97 -18.16 -13.76 7.20
CA TRP A 97 -18.03 -12.36 6.83
C TRP A 97 -17.29 -12.24 5.51
N ALA A 98 -17.89 -11.55 4.53
CA ALA A 98 -17.21 -11.19 3.29
C ALA A 98 -17.70 -9.85 2.77
N SER A 99 -16.78 -8.95 2.42
CA SER A 99 -17.08 -7.69 1.76
C SER A 99 -16.59 -7.71 0.31
N THR A 100 -17.24 -6.95 -0.55
CA THR A 100 -16.87 -6.89 -1.97
C THR A 100 -15.66 -6.00 -2.16
N ILE A 101 -14.64 -6.45 -2.89
CA ILE A 101 -13.53 -5.59 -3.32
C ILE A 101 -14.00 -4.59 -4.37
N VAL A 102 -13.49 -3.35 -4.29
CA VAL A 102 -13.71 -2.29 -5.28
C VAL A 102 -12.37 -1.88 -5.86
N SER A 103 -12.20 -2.07 -7.17
CA SER A 103 -10.96 -1.72 -7.88
C SER A 103 -11.00 -0.26 -8.34
N VAL A 104 -10.04 0.53 -7.90
CA VAL A 104 -9.87 1.93 -8.29
C VAL A 104 -8.59 2.07 -9.10
N ILE A 105 -8.70 2.61 -10.32
CA ILE A 105 -7.53 2.93 -11.15
C ILE A 105 -7.05 4.31 -10.73
N ARG A 106 -5.81 4.41 -10.25
CA ARG A 106 -5.16 5.70 -10.05
C ARG A 106 -4.60 6.21 -11.39
N PRO A 107 -4.86 7.49 -11.76
CA PRO A 107 -4.30 8.11 -12.96
C PRO A 107 -2.80 8.35 -12.85
#